data_AF-A0A6B3NG29-F1
#
_entry.id   AF-A0A6B3NG29-F1
#
_cell.length_a   1.000
_cell.length_b   1.000
_cell.length_c   1.000
_cell.angle_alpha   90.00
_cell.angle_beta   90.00
_cell.angle_gamma   90.00
#
_symmetry.space_group_name_H-M   'P 1'
#
loop_
_entity.id
_entity.type
_entity.pdbx_description
1 polymer ?
#
loop_
_entity_poly.entity_id
_entity_poly.type
_entity_poly.pdbx_seq_one_letter_code
_entity_poly.pdbx_strand_id
1 'polypeptide(L)'
;YSKKAFLDPANPQVRRYLIALLDEISSSYEVDGIQLDYIRYPFQDPKVNQTYGYGQAAREQFEKLTGVDPIEVYPRDRALWQKWTDFRIQQIDRFVATVSSHLRKKRPELILSAAVFAKPRAERLQRLQQNWEAWARRGTLDMIVPMTYAPDTNSLRNLAQPVLTQSSLSRALVLPGIRLLNLPDIIAVDQIQLLRDLPVGGYALFAVENLNGNLRKIFSRTQGPNDSSDTEPLPYRQPFPAAAVRYGALQREWNFLLTSNQIWIREPILSEWGKQADALSESLNQLAAEPSPQNLAAAKTVLLSFRSQFPKWMQEQARMQPYQVQVWDNRLATIERLLRYGERTALNRGRLNLAQQQ
;
A
#
# COMPACT_ATOMS: atom_id res chain seq x y z
N TYR A 1 -30.80 -0.97 5.31
CA TYR A 1 -29.69 -0.29 6.00
C TYR A 1 -29.19 -1.16 7.14
N SER A 2 -27.92 -1.57 7.17
CA SER A 2 -27.44 -2.43 8.26
C SER A 2 -27.39 -1.63 9.56
N LYS A 3 -28.19 -2.03 10.56
CA LYS A 3 -28.17 -1.53 11.95
C LYS A 3 -26.88 -1.98 12.66
N LYS A 4 -25.72 -1.58 12.16
CA LYS A 4 -24.43 -1.91 12.79
C LYS A 4 -24.07 -0.82 13.79
N ALA A 5 -23.84 -1.21 15.04
CA ALA A 5 -23.31 -0.32 16.06
C ALA A 5 -21.81 -0.06 15.81
N PHE A 6 -21.37 1.17 16.03
CA PHE A 6 -19.96 1.56 15.98
C PHE A 6 -19.56 2.12 17.33
N LEU A 7 -18.38 1.76 17.81
CA LEU A 7 -17.79 2.41 18.98
C LEU A 7 -17.30 3.81 18.57
N ASP A 8 -17.53 4.80 19.42
CA ASP A 8 -17.12 6.18 19.15
C ASP A 8 -15.59 6.34 19.30
N PRO A 9 -14.85 6.65 18.23
CA PRO A 9 -13.41 6.84 18.28
C PRO A 9 -12.97 8.04 19.14
N ALA A 10 -13.86 8.97 19.48
CA ALA A 10 -13.55 10.09 20.38
C ALA A 10 -13.58 9.68 21.87
N ASN A 11 -14.23 8.56 22.21
CA ASN A 11 -14.36 8.13 23.60
C ASN A 11 -13.03 7.52 24.11
N PRO A 12 -12.40 8.09 25.15
CA PRO A 12 -11.11 7.61 25.66
C PRO A 12 -11.18 6.21 26.28
N GLN A 13 -12.32 5.80 26.84
CA GLN A 13 -12.49 4.44 27.36
C GLN A 13 -12.52 3.41 26.23
N VAL A 14 -13.23 3.71 25.14
CA VAL A 14 -13.23 2.89 23.90
C VAL A 14 -11.81 2.74 23.36
N ARG A 15 -11.04 3.83 23.27
CA ARG A 15 -9.65 3.78 22.80
C ARG A 15 -8.78 2.86 23.64
N ARG A 16 -8.85 3.02 24.97
CA ARG A 16 -8.08 2.19 25.91
C ARG A 16 -8.45 0.72 25.76
N TYR A 17 -9.75 0.41 25.68
CA TYR A 17 -10.23 -0.94 25.48
C TYR A 17 -9.70 -1.57 24.18
N LEU A 18 -9.83 -0.85 23.05
CA LEU A 18 -9.36 -1.36 21.76
C LEU A 18 -7.85 -1.52 21.70
N ILE A 19 -7.08 -0.62 22.32
CA ILE A 19 -5.61 -0.75 22.42
C ILE A 19 -5.25 -1.98 23.25
N ALA A 20 -5.92 -2.19 24.40
CA ALA A 20 -5.68 -3.36 25.25
C ALA A 20 -5.97 -4.68 24.50
N LEU A 21 -7.04 -4.73 23.71
CA LEU A 21 -7.36 -5.90 22.89
C LEU A 21 -6.29 -6.17 21.82
N LEU A 22 -5.86 -5.13 21.11
CA LEU A 22 -4.80 -5.27 20.10
C LEU A 22 -3.46 -5.67 20.74
N ASP A 23 -3.18 -5.16 21.94
CA ASP A 23 -2.00 -5.51 22.72
C ASP A 23 -2.03 -6.97 23.17
N GLU A 24 -3.16 -7.45 23.70
CA GLU A 24 -3.38 -8.85 24.04
C GLU A 24 -3.13 -9.75 22.83
N ILE A 25 -3.74 -9.46 21.67
CA ILE A 25 -3.52 -10.21 20.43
C ILE A 25 -2.03 -10.27 20.08
N SER A 26 -1.35 -9.12 20.14
CA SER A 26 0.07 -9.03 19.75
C SER A 26 1.04 -9.69 20.73
N SER A 27 0.66 -9.84 22.01
CA SER A 27 1.54 -10.29 23.09
C SER A 27 1.26 -11.72 23.55
N SER A 28 0.01 -12.16 23.43
CA SER A 28 -0.44 -13.48 23.91
C SER A 28 -0.53 -14.52 22.78
N TYR A 29 -0.46 -14.09 21.52
CA TYR A 29 -0.50 -14.97 20.36
C TYR A 29 0.70 -14.75 19.45
N GLU A 30 1.16 -15.82 18.81
CA GLU A 30 2.28 -15.80 17.87
C GLU A 30 1.83 -15.30 16.50
N VAL A 31 1.48 -14.02 16.44
CA VAL A 31 1.09 -13.33 15.20
C VAL A 31 2.27 -12.56 14.60
N ASP A 32 2.32 -12.54 13.27
CA ASP A 32 3.26 -11.74 12.48
C ASP A 32 2.89 -10.25 12.38
N GLY A 33 1.61 -9.96 12.53
CA GLY A 33 1.07 -8.62 12.31
C GLY A 33 -0.39 -8.48 12.70
N ILE A 34 -0.86 -7.24 12.63
CA ILE A 34 -2.24 -6.85 12.93
C ILE A 34 -2.80 -6.07 11.73
N GLN A 35 -3.93 -6.56 11.20
CA GLN A 35 -4.72 -5.91 10.16
C GLN A 35 -5.89 -5.15 10.81
N LEU A 36 -5.87 -3.83 10.75
CA LEU A 36 -6.96 -2.98 11.21
C LEU A 36 -8.09 -2.97 10.18
N ASP A 37 -9.26 -3.46 10.55
CA ASP A 37 -10.48 -3.35 9.76
C ASP A 37 -11.47 -2.38 10.41
N TYR A 38 -12.38 -1.81 9.63
CA TYR A 38 -13.37 -0.81 10.05
C TYR A 38 -12.79 0.44 10.74
N ILE A 39 -11.50 0.75 10.49
CA ILE A 39 -10.83 1.93 11.06
C ILE A 39 -11.28 3.24 10.40
N ARG A 40 -12.47 3.70 10.77
CA ARG A 40 -13.21 4.84 10.19
C ARG A 40 -14.51 5.09 10.95
N TYR A 41 -15.19 6.18 10.62
CA TYR A 41 -16.59 6.37 11.00
C TYR A 41 -17.54 5.59 10.06
N PRO A 42 -18.82 5.40 10.44
CA PRO A 42 -19.85 4.91 9.54
C PRO A 42 -19.98 5.81 8.30
N PHE A 43 -20.59 5.29 7.22
CA PHE A 43 -20.87 6.09 6.03
C PHE A 43 -21.74 7.31 6.39
N GLN A 44 -21.24 8.50 6.09
CA GLN A 44 -21.97 9.75 6.24
C GLN A 44 -22.70 10.07 4.92
N ASP A 45 -23.96 10.47 5.04
CA ASP A 45 -24.74 11.09 3.99
C ASP A 45 -25.66 12.18 4.57
N PRO A 46 -25.16 13.43 4.66
CA PRO A 46 -25.93 14.53 5.24
C PRO A 46 -27.20 14.86 4.43
N LYS A 47 -27.31 14.45 3.16
CA LYS A 47 -28.51 14.72 2.34
C LYS A 47 -29.75 13.98 2.83
N VAL A 48 -29.54 12.85 3.51
CA VAL A 48 -30.60 12.01 4.09
C VAL A 48 -30.52 11.98 5.62
N ASN A 49 -29.89 13.00 6.21
CA ASN A 49 -29.66 13.14 7.66
C ASN A 49 -28.96 11.91 8.29
N GLN A 50 -28.08 11.27 7.53
CA GLN A 50 -27.28 10.14 8.00
C GLN A 50 -25.90 10.64 8.41
N THR A 51 -25.80 11.16 9.63
CA THR A 51 -24.56 11.69 10.21
C THR A 51 -24.28 11.03 11.56
N TYR A 52 -23.01 10.76 11.85
CA TYR A 52 -22.59 10.03 13.05
C TYR A 52 -21.38 10.67 13.72
N GLY A 53 -21.11 10.24 14.95
CA GLY A 53 -20.01 10.73 15.77
C GLY A 53 -20.42 11.72 16.85
N TYR A 54 -21.71 11.84 17.16
CA TYR A 54 -22.26 12.70 18.21
C TYR A 54 -22.28 12.03 19.58
N GLY A 55 -21.32 11.12 19.86
CA GLY A 55 -21.16 10.57 21.20
C GLY A 55 -20.79 11.67 22.19
N GLN A 56 -21.14 11.49 23.47
CA GLN A 56 -20.93 12.50 24.52
C GLN A 56 -19.49 13.04 24.51
N ALA A 57 -18.49 12.15 24.50
CA ALA A 57 -17.08 12.53 24.48
C ALA A 57 -16.70 13.36 23.25
N ALA A 58 -17.27 13.05 22.08
CA ALA A 58 -17.01 13.81 20.85
C ALA A 58 -17.64 15.21 20.90
N ARG A 59 -18.86 15.32 21.44
CA ARG A 59 -19.59 16.59 21.61
C ARG A 59 -18.82 17.52 22.54
N GLU A 60 -18.51 17.06 23.75
CA GLU A 60 -17.77 17.84 24.75
C GLU A 60 -16.40 18.30 24.24
N GLN A 61 -15.66 17.41 23.55
CA GLN A 61 -14.36 17.77 22.98
C GLN A 61 -14.47 18.81 21.86
N PHE A 62 -15.45 18.69 20.97
CA PHE A 62 -15.63 19.62 19.87
C PHE A 62 -16.15 20.98 20.35
N GLU A 63 -17.10 20.98 21.28
CA GLU A 63 -17.61 22.19 21.92
C GLU A 63 -16.49 22.92 22.65
N LYS A 64 -15.64 22.21 23.40
CA LYS A 64 -14.45 22.82 24.02
C LYS A 64 -13.49 23.45 23.01
N LEU A 65 -13.37 22.88 21.81
CA LEU A 65 -12.47 23.39 20.77
C LEU A 65 -13.05 24.58 19.99
N THR A 66 -14.37 24.71 19.92
CA THR A 66 -15.02 25.63 18.97
C THR A 66 -16.07 26.55 19.58
N GLY A 67 -16.51 26.28 20.81
CA GLY A 67 -17.62 26.94 21.48
C GLY A 67 -19.01 26.50 21.01
N VAL A 68 -19.11 25.48 20.15
CA VAL A 68 -20.37 25.04 19.54
C VAL A 68 -20.54 23.54 19.70
N ASP A 69 -21.70 23.09 20.17
CA ASP A 69 -22.06 21.67 20.19
C ASP A 69 -22.22 21.16 18.75
N PRO A 70 -21.56 20.05 18.34
CA PRO A 70 -21.63 19.58 16.96
C PRO A 70 -23.05 19.19 16.52
N ILE A 71 -24.01 18.95 17.43
CA ILE A 71 -25.42 18.71 17.05
C ILE A 71 -26.05 19.93 16.36
N GLU A 72 -25.53 21.13 16.62
CA GLU A 72 -25.98 22.38 16.01
C GLU A 72 -25.24 22.71 14.70
N VAL A 73 -24.30 21.85 14.28
CA VAL A 73 -23.47 22.06 13.09
C VAL A 73 -24.13 21.43 11.87
N TYR A 74 -24.52 22.28 10.92
CA TYR A 74 -25.22 21.86 9.70
C TYR A 74 -24.33 21.99 8.45
N PRO A 75 -24.49 21.14 7.42
CA PRO A 75 -23.72 21.20 6.18
C PRO A 75 -23.77 22.55 5.44
N ARG A 76 -24.81 23.36 5.68
CA ARG A 76 -24.94 24.72 5.12
C ARG A 76 -23.89 25.68 5.67
N ASP A 77 -23.46 25.50 6.91
CA ASP A 77 -22.29 26.18 7.47
C ASP A 77 -21.04 25.40 7.08
N ARG A 78 -20.54 25.70 5.88
CA ARG A 78 -19.42 24.94 5.30
C ARG A 78 -18.16 24.99 6.17
N ALA A 79 -17.89 26.11 6.83
CA ALA A 79 -16.69 26.28 7.63
C ALA A 79 -16.75 25.43 8.89
N LEU A 80 -17.85 25.53 9.65
CA LEU A 80 -18.01 24.77 10.88
C LEU A 80 -18.21 23.28 10.61
N TRP A 81 -18.93 22.93 9.53
CA TRP A 81 -19.05 21.55 9.06
C TRP A 81 -17.71 20.92 8.69
N GLN A 82 -16.83 21.67 8.04
CA GLN A 82 -15.48 21.20 7.73
C GLN A 82 -14.67 21.01 9.02
N LYS A 83 -14.74 21.94 9.99
CA LYS A 83 -14.09 21.76 11.31
C LYS A 83 -14.58 20.49 12.02
N TRP A 84 -15.88 20.19 11.97
CA TRP A 84 -16.43 18.96 12.54
C TRP A 84 -15.93 17.70 11.81
N THR A 85 -15.82 17.77 10.48
CA THR A 85 -15.26 16.68 9.68
C THR A 85 -13.79 16.45 10.00
N ASP A 86 -12.99 17.52 10.11
CA ASP A 86 -11.57 17.46 10.44
C ASP A 86 -11.35 16.94 11.86
N PHE A 87 -12.18 17.35 12.83
CA PHE A 87 -12.14 16.81 14.19
C PHE A 87 -12.28 15.29 14.19
N ARG A 88 -13.27 14.75 13.46
CA ARG A 88 -13.50 13.31 13.37
C ARG A 88 -12.39 12.58 12.62
N ILE A 89 -11.82 13.17 11.56
CA ILE A 89 -10.62 12.64 10.89
C ILE A 89 -9.46 12.52 11.90
N GLN A 90 -9.24 13.55 12.73
CA GLN A 90 -8.20 13.53 13.75
C GLN A 90 -8.41 12.45 14.80
N GLN A 91 -9.65 12.10 15.15
CA GLN A 91 -9.92 11.01 16.10
C GLN A 91 -9.40 9.66 15.57
N ILE A 92 -9.63 9.36 14.29
CA ILE A 92 -9.12 8.14 13.65
C ILE A 92 -7.60 8.21 13.51
N ASP A 93 -7.06 9.33 12.99
CA ASP A 93 -5.62 9.50 12.76
C ASP A 93 -4.81 9.31 14.06
N ARG A 94 -5.27 9.90 15.16
CA ARG A 94 -4.62 9.78 16.48
C ARG A 94 -4.72 8.36 17.02
N PHE A 95 -5.85 7.69 16.86
CA PHE A 95 -6.00 6.31 17.31
C PHE A 95 -5.04 5.37 16.56
N VAL A 96 -4.96 5.47 15.23
CA VAL A 96 -4.02 4.66 14.41
C VAL A 96 -2.56 4.93 14.79
N ALA A 97 -2.20 6.20 15.02
CA ALA A 97 -0.87 6.57 15.49
C ALA A 97 -0.56 5.99 16.88
N THR A 98 -1.52 6.05 17.80
CA THR A 98 -1.37 5.51 19.16
C THR A 98 -1.18 3.99 19.14
N VAL A 99 -2.02 3.27 18.37
CA VAL A 99 -1.89 1.83 18.18
C VAL A 99 -0.52 1.48 17.61
N SER A 100 -0.08 2.19 16.57
CA SER A 100 1.22 1.94 15.94
C SER A 100 2.39 2.12 16.92
N SER A 101 2.43 3.26 17.62
CA SER A 101 3.48 3.55 18.60
C SER A 101 3.46 2.55 19.76
N HIS A 102 2.27 2.24 20.30
CA HIS A 102 2.11 1.32 21.43
C HIS A 102 2.63 -0.08 21.10
N LEU A 103 2.17 -0.65 19.98
CA LEU A 103 2.51 -2.03 19.61
C LEU A 103 3.97 -2.15 19.17
N ARG A 104 4.51 -1.17 18.43
CA ARG A 104 5.92 -1.21 17.99
C ARG A 104 6.91 -1.04 19.13
N LYS A 105 6.53 -0.32 20.21
CA LYS A 105 7.37 -0.23 21.41
C LYS A 105 7.60 -1.61 22.04
N LYS A 106 6.64 -2.52 21.94
CA LYS A 106 6.70 -3.88 22.49
C LYS A 106 7.22 -4.90 21.49
N ARG A 107 6.75 -4.84 20.24
CA ARG A 107 7.16 -5.72 19.14
C ARG A 107 7.55 -4.88 17.92
N PRO A 108 8.81 -4.42 17.83
CA PRO A 108 9.28 -3.59 16.72
C PRO A 108 9.08 -4.23 15.34
N GLU A 109 9.18 -5.55 15.29
CA GLU A 109 9.01 -6.37 14.10
C GLU A 109 7.54 -6.58 13.69
N LEU A 110 6.55 -6.26 14.53
CA LEU A 110 5.13 -6.47 14.20
C LEU A 110 4.73 -5.66 12.94
N ILE A 111 4.09 -6.33 11.97
CA ILE A 111 3.53 -5.67 10.78
C ILE A 111 2.19 -5.07 11.12
N LEU A 112 2.00 -3.80 10.79
CA LEU A 112 0.72 -3.13 10.93
C LEU A 112 0.14 -2.79 9.56
N SER A 113 -1.09 -3.21 9.34
CA SER A 113 -1.81 -2.99 8.09
C SER A 113 -3.23 -2.52 8.33
N ALA A 114 -3.88 -1.98 7.29
CA ALA A 114 -5.28 -1.60 7.39
C ALA A 114 -6.07 -1.86 6.10
N ALA A 115 -7.31 -2.33 6.25
CA ALA A 115 -8.28 -2.41 5.16
C ALA A 115 -8.96 -1.05 5.01
N VAL A 116 -8.85 -0.45 3.82
CA VAL A 116 -9.28 0.93 3.59
C VAL A 116 -10.10 1.06 2.33
N PHE A 117 -10.97 2.07 2.24
CA PHE A 117 -11.71 2.31 1.01
C PHE A 117 -10.78 2.83 -0.10
N ALA A 118 -10.96 2.32 -1.31
CA ALA A 118 -10.24 2.78 -2.51
C ALA A 118 -10.89 4.02 -3.18
N LYS A 119 -11.94 4.57 -2.59
CA LYS A 119 -12.65 5.76 -3.09
C LYS A 119 -11.73 6.99 -3.18
N PRO A 120 -12.06 7.98 -4.04
CA PRO A 120 -11.33 9.25 -4.09
C PRO A 120 -11.16 9.88 -2.70
N ARG A 121 -10.00 10.49 -2.46
CA ARG A 121 -9.63 11.02 -1.13
C ARG A 121 -10.69 11.94 -0.56
N ALA A 122 -11.15 12.93 -1.35
CA ALA A 122 -12.16 13.89 -0.91
C ALA A 122 -13.46 13.19 -0.46
N GLU A 123 -13.93 12.18 -1.22
CA GLU A 123 -15.11 11.40 -0.84
C GLU A 123 -14.88 10.68 0.50
N ARG A 124 -13.73 10.02 0.69
CA ARG A 124 -13.46 9.31 1.95
C ARG A 124 -13.35 10.21 3.17
N LEU A 125 -12.71 11.37 3.04
CA LEU A 125 -12.59 12.31 4.15
C LEU A 125 -13.97 12.80 4.60
N GLN A 126 -14.85 13.11 3.64
CA GLN A 126 -16.19 13.63 3.91
C GLN A 126 -17.17 12.53 4.36
N ARG A 127 -17.08 11.32 3.80
CA ARG A 127 -18.06 10.25 4.03
C ARG A 127 -17.65 9.19 5.05
N LEU A 128 -16.36 9.06 5.35
CA LEU A 128 -15.84 7.98 6.20
C LEU A 128 -14.83 8.47 7.24
N GLN A 129 -14.33 9.69 7.08
CA GLN A 129 -13.27 10.26 7.91
C GLN A 129 -12.01 9.36 7.93
N GLN A 130 -11.75 8.68 6.81
CA GLN A 130 -10.63 7.75 6.65
C GLN A 130 -9.51 8.37 5.81
N ASN A 131 -8.43 8.82 6.45
CA ASN A 131 -7.31 9.55 5.84
C ASN A 131 -6.05 8.69 5.67
N TRP A 132 -6.21 7.50 5.07
CA TRP A 132 -5.16 6.49 5.05
C TRP A 132 -3.88 6.90 4.30
N GLU A 133 -3.96 7.84 3.34
CA GLU A 133 -2.77 8.37 2.67
C GLU A 133 -1.84 9.07 3.65
N ALA A 134 -2.38 9.73 4.68
CA ALA A 134 -1.57 10.35 5.70
C ALA A 134 -0.87 9.30 6.57
N TRP A 135 -1.52 8.17 6.85
CA TRP A 135 -0.92 7.06 7.59
C TRP A 135 0.22 6.43 6.79
N ALA A 136 0.04 6.25 5.48
CA ALA A 136 1.07 5.76 4.57
C ALA A 136 2.26 6.73 4.46
N ARG A 137 2.01 8.02 4.23
CA ARG A 137 3.08 9.04 4.13
C ARG A 137 3.89 9.16 5.42
N ARG A 138 3.23 9.08 6.58
CA ARG A 138 3.95 9.08 7.88
C ARG A 138 4.68 7.77 8.14
N GLY A 139 4.34 6.69 7.43
CA GLY A 139 4.80 5.34 7.74
C GLY A 139 4.24 4.84 9.07
N THR A 140 3.05 5.30 9.46
CA THR A 140 2.33 4.83 10.64
C THR A 140 1.95 3.37 10.49
N LEU A 141 1.58 2.96 9.28
CA LEU A 141 1.32 1.57 8.91
C LEU A 141 2.38 1.08 7.93
N ASP A 142 2.64 -0.23 7.96
CA ASP A 142 3.55 -0.89 7.03
C ASP A 142 2.87 -1.20 5.70
N MET A 143 1.59 -1.57 5.75
CA MET A 143 0.83 -1.92 4.55
C MET A 143 -0.54 -1.25 4.55
N ILE A 144 -0.95 -0.77 3.40
CA ILE A 144 -2.31 -0.31 3.15
C ILE A 144 -2.94 -1.29 2.19
N VAL A 145 -4.15 -1.75 2.51
CA VAL A 145 -4.91 -2.69 1.68
C VAL A 145 -6.18 -1.99 1.19
N PRO A 146 -6.13 -1.20 0.09
CA PRO A 146 -7.33 -0.59 -0.46
C PRO A 146 -8.28 -1.66 -0.98
N MET A 147 -9.54 -1.61 -0.56
CA MET A 147 -10.64 -2.44 -1.07
C MET A 147 -11.02 -1.97 -2.47
N THR A 148 -10.18 -2.26 -3.47
CA THR A 148 -10.40 -2.00 -4.90
C THR A 148 -11.39 -2.99 -5.51
N TYR A 149 -12.50 -3.20 -4.80
CA TYR A 149 -13.51 -4.19 -5.18
C TYR A 149 -14.29 -3.66 -6.37
N ALA A 150 -14.05 -4.28 -7.52
CA ALA A 150 -14.61 -3.88 -8.80
C ALA A 150 -15.13 -5.11 -9.56
N PRO A 151 -16.23 -4.96 -10.32
CA PRO A 151 -16.80 -6.06 -11.09
C PRO A 151 -15.98 -6.40 -12.34
N ASP A 152 -15.13 -5.48 -12.81
CA ASP A 152 -14.34 -5.60 -14.03
C ASP A 152 -12.96 -4.94 -13.89
N THR A 153 -12.06 -5.24 -14.83
CA THR A 153 -10.65 -4.81 -14.83
C THR A 153 -10.48 -3.31 -15.01
N ASN A 154 -11.33 -2.64 -15.81
CA ASN A 154 -11.24 -1.18 -16.01
C ASN A 154 -11.68 -0.42 -14.76
N SER A 155 -12.76 -0.87 -14.12
CA SER A 155 -13.20 -0.34 -12.84
C SER A 155 -12.13 -0.52 -11.75
N LEU A 156 -11.44 -1.67 -11.72
CA LEU A 156 -10.30 -1.87 -10.83
C LEU A 156 -9.16 -0.89 -11.12
N ARG A 157 -8.79 -0.70 -12.39
CA ARG A 157 -7.77 0.26 -12.82
C ARG A 157 -8.08 1.67 -12.30
N ASN A 158 -9.33 2.12 -12.47
CA ASN A 158 -9.77 3.45 -12.04
C ASN A 158 -9.65 3.65 -10.53
N LEU A 159 -9.82 2.60 -9.73
CA LEU A 159 -9.66 2.65 -8.28
C LEU A 159 -8.18 2.56 -7.86
N ALA A 160 -7.39 1.70 -8.52
CA ALA A 160 -6.01 1.39 -8.11
C ALA A 160 -4.98 2.39 -8.65
N GLN A 161 -5.03 2.72 -9.94
CA GLN A 161 -3.97 3.48 -10.61
C GLN A 161 -3.70 4.86 -9.98
N PRO A 162 -4.70 5.68 -9.58
CA PRO A 162 -4.45 7.01 -9.02
C PRO A 162 -3.65 7.00 -7.72
N VAL A 163 -3.74 5.93 -6.92
CA VAL A 163 -2.98 5.78 -5.68
C VAL A 163 -1.63 5.12 -5.93
N LEU A 164 -1.57 4.21 -6.89
CA LEU A 164 -0.33 3.51 -7.23
C LEU A 164 0.67 4.37 -7.97
N THR A 165 0.30 5.50 -8.57
CA THR A 165 1.27 6.42 -9.19
C THR A 165 1.83 7.47 -8.22
N GLN A 166 1.30 7.57 -7.00
CA GLN A 166 1.76 8.54 -6.00
C GLN A 166 3.02 8.08 -5.28
N SER A 167 4.18 8.61 -5.65
CA SER A 167 5.47 8.30 -5.01
C SER A 167 5.51 8.63 -3.51
N SER A 168 4.73 9.62 -3.05
CA SER A 168 4.64 9.99 -1.62
C SER A 168 4.16 8.86 -0.70
N LEU A 169 3.49 7.83 -1.23
CA LEU A 169 2.96 6.72 -0.44
C LEU A 169 3.99 5.60 -0.18
N SER A 170 5.19 5.71 -0.75
CA SER A 170 6.25 4.68 -0.72
C SER A 170 6.81 4.31 0.66
N ARG A 171 6.42 5.03 1.72
CA ARG A 171 6.76 4.67 3.10
C ARG A 171 5.92 3.50 3.62
N ALA A 172 4.79 3.18 2.99
CA ALA A 172 4.04 1.95 3.21
C ALA A 172 3.92 1.17 1.89
N LEU A 173 3.73 -0.15 1.95
CA LEU A 173 3.36 -0.92 0.78
C LEU A 173 1.85 -0.80 0.55
N VAL A 174 1.45 -0.40 -0.65
CA VAL A 174 0.02 -0.36 -1.03
C VAL A 174 -0.29 -1.64 -1.80
N LEU A 175 -1.25 -2.43 -1.30
CA LEU A 175 -1.68 -3.70 -1.88
C LEU A 175 -3.17 -3.66 -2.20
N PRO A 176 -3.55 -3.30 -3.44
CA PRO A 176 -4.94 -3.31 -3.86
C PRO A 176 -5.57 -4.69 -3.66
N GLY A 177 -6.76 -4.71 -3.05
CA GLY A 177 -7.54 -5.91 -2.76
C GLY A 177 -8.54 -6.20 -3.87
N ILE A 178 -8.56 -7.44 -4.35
CA ILE A 178 -9.54 -7.98 -5.29
C ILE A 178 -10.59 -8.74 -4.49
N ARG A 179 -11.88 -8.45 -4.72
CA ARG A 179 -12.97 -9.23 -4.12
C ARG A 179 -13.39 -10.36 -5.05
N LEU A 180 -13.17 -11.60 -4.64
CA LEU A 180 -13.50 -12.85 -5.33
C LEU A 180 -14.99 -13.21 -5.28
N LEU A 181 -15.74 -12.74 -4.27
CA LEU A 181 -17.19 -13.01 -4.18
C LEU A 181 -17.91 -12.51 -5.44
N ASN A 182 -18.59 -13.44 -6.13
CA ASN A 182 -19.32 -13.20 -7.39
C ASN A 182 -18.43 -12.60 -8.51
N LEU A 183 -17.13 -12.87 -8.49
CA LEU A 183 -16.20 -12.47 -9.54
C LEU A 183 -15.85 -13.68 -10.41
N PRO A 184 -16.08 -13.65 -11.74
CA PRO A 184 -15.67 -14.73 -12.61
C PRO A 184 -14.15 -14.94 -12.59
N ASP A 185 -13.69 -16.19 -12.65
CA ASP A 185 -12.26 -16.52 -12.52
C ASP A 185 -11.38 -15.81 -13.55
N ILE A 186 -11.85 -15.70 -14.81
CA ILE A 186 -11.13 -15.00 -15.86
C ILE A 186 -10.94 -13.52 -15.52
N ILE A 187 -11.95 -12.87 -14.95
CA ILE A 187 -11.86 -11.47 -14.53
C ILE A 187 -10.93 -11.34 -13.32
N ALA A 188 -10.92 -12.30 -12.40
CA ALA A 188 -9.96 -12.32 -11.30
C ALA A 188 -8.52 -12.40 -11.82
N VAL A 189 -8.26 -13.24 -12.83
CA VAL A 189 -6.95 -13.35 -13.48
C VAL A 189 -6.56 -12.04 -14.19
N ASP A 190 -7.48 -11.44 -14.95
CA ASP A 190 -7.24 -10.17 -15.64
C ASP A 190 -6.94 -9.03 -14.65
N GLN A 191 -7.66 -8.98 -13.53
CA GLN A 191 -7.42 -8.01 -12.46
C GLN A 191 -6.05 -8.22 -11.79
N ILE A 192 -5.63 -9.48 -11.57
CA ILE A 192 -4.30 -9.80 -11.06
C ILE A 192 -3.22 -9.37 -12.05
N GLN A 193 -3.39 -9.67 -13.35
CA GLN A 193 -2.44 -9.27 -14.37
C GLN A 193 -2.32 -7.75 -14.48
N LEU A 194 -3.45 -7.05 -14.48
CA LEU A 194 -3.47 -5.58 -14.43
C LEU A 194 -2.66 -5.04 -13.25
N LEU A 195 -2.83 -5.60 -12.05
CA LEU A 195 -2.07 -5.15 -10.89
C LEU A 195 -0.57 -5.43 -11.05
N ARG A 196 -0.18 -6.59 -11.60
CA ARG A 196 1.23 -6.92 -11.90
C ARG A 196 1.86 -5.95 -12.90
N ASP A 197 1.05 -5.36 -13.78
CA ASP A 197 1.47 -4.41 -14.81
C ASP A 197 1.57 -2.96 -14.27
N LEU A 198 1.05 -2.69 -13.07
CA LEU A 198 1.08 -1.39 -12.39
C LEU A 198 2.24 -1.29 -11.38
N PRO A 199 2.63 -0.07 -10.94
CA PRO A 199 3.76 0.13 -10.02
C PRO A 199 3.41 -0.21 -8.56
N VAL A 200 3.18 -1.49 -8.29
CA VAL A 200 2.64 -2.01 -7.03
C VAL A 200 3.52 -3.09 -6.39
N GLY A 201 3.57 -3.10 -5.05
CA GLY A 201 4.31 -4.11 -4.29
C GLY A 201 3.68 -5.52 -4.32
N GLY A 202 2.40 -5.63 -4.71
CA GLY A 202 1.64 -6.87 -4.76
C GLY A 202 0.13 -6.59 -4.75
N TYR A 203 -0.66 -7.61 -4.42
CA TYR A 203 -2.12 -7.52 -4.33
C TYR A 203 -2.64 -8.41 -3.20
N ALA A 204 -3.89 -8.20 -2.79
CA ALA A 204 -4.59 -9.04 -1.83
C ALA A 204 -5.85 -9.65 -2.46
N LEU A 205 -6.23 -10.86 -2.04
CA LEU A 205 -7.45 -11.53 -2.47
C LEU A 205 -8.42 -11.64 -1.28
N PHE A 206 -9.68 -11.27 -1.47
CA PHE A 206 -10.71 -11.26 -0.44
C PHE A 206 -12.05 -11.81 -0.95
N ALA A 207 -12.84 -12.58 -0.23
CA ALA A 207 -12.49 -13.31 0.97
C ALA A 207 -11.89 -14.67 0.56
N VAL A 208 -11.01 -15.22 1.40
CA VAL A 208 -10.34 -16.51 1.16
C VAL A 208 -11.35 -17.65 0.94
N GLU A 209 -12.54 -17.56 1.55
CA GLU A 209 -13.64 -18.51 1.38
C GLU A 209 -14.14 -18.62 -0.08
N ASN A 210 -13.88 -17.62 -0.92
CA ASN A 210 -14.24 -17.64 -2.34
C ASN A 210 -13.06 -18.06 -3.24
N LEU A 211 -11.91 -18.43 -2.67
CA LEU A 211 -10.80 -19.00 -3.42
C LEU A 211 -11.13 -20.44 -3.84
N ASN A 212 -11.81 -20.55 -4.99
CA ASN A 212 -12.31 -21.81 -5.53
C ASN A 212 -11.18 -22.71 -6.10
N GLY A 213 -11.54 -23.96 -6.43
CA GLY A 213 -10.58 -24.94 -6.94
C GLY A 213 -9.96 -24.58 -8.30
N ASN A 214 -10.63 -23.80 -9.14
CA ASN A 214 -10.11 -23.39 -10.44
C ASN A 214 -9.03 -22.32 -10.29
N LEU A 215 -9.26 -21.29 -9.47
CA LEU A 215 -8.24 -20.28 -9.12
C LEU A 215 -7.00 -20.92 -8.48
N ARG A 216 -7.18 -21.91 -7.59
CA ARG A 216 -6.05 -22.66 -7.03
C ARG A 216 -5.24 -23.38 -8.10
N LYS A 217 -5.90 -24.03 -9.08
CA LYS A 217 -5.23 -24.67 -10.22
C LYS A 217 -4.46 -23.64 -11.06
N ILE A 218 -5.06 -22.48 -11.34
CA ILE A 218 -4.41 -21.39 -12.07
C ILE A 218 -3.15 -20.92 -11.33
N PHE A 219 -3.22 -20.70 -10.01
CA PHE A 219 -2.05 -20.28 -9.21
C PHE A 219 -0.95 -21.34 -9.19
N SER A 220 -1.29 -22.62 -8.99
CA SER A 220 -0.28 -23.70 -9.04
C SER A 220 0.47 -23.80 -10.37
N ARG A 221 -0.18 -23.42 -11.49
CA ARG A 221 0.43 -23.43 -12.82
C ARG A 221 1.28 -22.19 -13.09
N THR A 222 0.94 -21.06 -12.47
CA THR A 222 1.55 -19.75 -12.77
C THR A 222 2.59 -19.32 -11.74
N GLN A 223 2.59 -19.91 -10.54
CA GLN A 223 3.54 -19.62 -9.47
C GLN A 223 4.44 -20.81 -9.11
N GLY A 224 4.27 -21.95 -9.80
CA GLY A 224 5.02 -23.18 -9.54
C GLY A 224 4.38 -24.05 -8.44
N PRO A 225 4.93 -25.27 -8.25
CA PRO A 225 4.49 -26.17 -7.17
C PRO A 225 4.89 -25.62 -5.79
N ASN A 226 4.08 -25.91 -4.76
CA ASN A 226 4.33 -25.49 -3.37
C ASN A 226 5.60 -26.09 -2.73
N ASP A 227 6.27 -27.04 -3.39
CA ASP A 227 7.40 -27.80 -2.85
C ASP A 227 8.78 -27.18 -3.15
N SER A 228 8.85 -25.96 -3.70
CA SER A 228 10.15 -25.29 -3.85
C SER A 228 10.72 -24.97 -2.47
N SER A 229 11.84 -25.59 -2.11
CA SER A 229 12.65 -25.27 -0.92
C SER A 229 13.19 -23.84 -0.92
N ASP A 230 13.08 -23.13 -2.04
CA ASP A 230 13.47 -21.74 -2.20
C ASP A 230 12.40 -20.82 -1.62
N THR A 231 12.61 -20.36 -0.39
CA THR A 231 11.76 -19.33 0.22
C THR A 231 11.97 -17.99 -0.49
N GLU A 232 11.04 -17.58 -1.34
CA GLU A 232 11.06 -16.24 -1.93
C GLU A 232 11.02 -15.14 -0.85
N PRO A 233 11.74 -14.02 -1.05
CA PRO A 233 11.78 -12.94 -0.06
C PRO A 233 10.42 -12.25 0.06
N LEU A 234 9.89 -12.18 1.28
CA LEU A 234 8.65 -11.47 1.59
C LEU A 234 8.87 -9.94 1.50
N PRO A 235 8.22 -9.19 0.58
CA PRO A 235 8.55 -7.78 0.36
C PRO A 235 8.40 -6.87 1.59
N TYR A 236 7.47 -7.18 2.50
CA TYR A 236 7.25 -6.41 3.72
C TYR A 236 8.21 -6.76 4.87
N ARG A 237 8.97 -7.85 4.75
CA ARG A 237 10.04 -8.27 5.69
C ARG A 237 11.43 -8.02 5.13
N GLN A 238 11.61 -8.38 3.87
CA GLN A 238 12.88 -8.44 3.15
C GLN A 238 12.80 -7.54 1.89
N PRO A 239 12.61 -6.22 2.03
CA PRO A 239 12.39 -5.34 0.89
C PRO A 239 13.57 -5.25 -0.06
N PHE A 240 14.82 -5.32 0.44
CA PHE A 240 16.01 -5.28 -0.42
C PHE A 240 16.23 -6.58 -1.20
N PRO A 241 16.18 -7.78 -0.57
CA PRO A 241 16.14 -9.03 -1.33
C PRO A 241 14.98 -9.10 -2.34
N ALA A 242 13.78 -8.65 -1.95
CA ALA A 242 12.64 -8.61 -2.87
C ALA A 242 12.86 -7.66 -4.06
N ALA A 243 13.54 -6.53 -3.86
CA ALA A 243 13.91 -5.61 -4.93
C ALA A 243 14.89 -6.26 -5.92
N ALA A 244 15.93 -6.93 -5.41
CA ALA A 244 16.92 -7.63 -6.22
C ALA A 244 16.31 -8.77 -7.04
N VAL A 245 15.50 -9.64 -6.42
CA VAL A 245 14.82 -10.76 -7.11
C VAL A 245 13.88 -10.24 -8.21
N ARG A 246 13.11 -9.18 -7.94
CA ARG A 246 12.19 -8.58 -8.93
C ARG A 246 12.92 -7.93 -10.10
N TYR A 247 14.08 -7.32 -9.85
CA TYR A 247 14.92 -6.79 -10.91
C TYR A 247 15.55 -7.90 -11.74
N GLY A 248 16.08 -8.95 -11.11
CA GLY A 248 16.60 -10.11 -11.81
C GLY A 248 15.55 -10.79 -12.69
N ALA A 249 14.28 -10.85 -12.24
CA ALA A 249 13.18 -11.33 -13.07
C ALA A 249 12.91 -10.43 -14.30
N LEU A 250 13.10 -9.12 -14.18
CA LEU A 250 12.99 -8.17 -15.29
C LEU A 250 14.14 -8.35 -16.29
N GLN A 251 15.37 -8.52 -15.82
CA GLN A 251 16.53 -8.82 -16.68
C GLN A 251 16.34 -10.14 -17.44
N ARG A 252 15.84 -11.20 -16.78
CA ARG A 252 15.56 -12.49 -17.45
C ARG A 252 14.53 -12.34 -18.57
N GLU A 253 13.49 -11.54 -18.36
CA GLU A 253 12.49 -11.25 -19.39
C GLU A 253 13.10 -10.49 -20.57
N TRP A 254 13.87 -9.43 -20.31
CA TRP A 254 14.56 -8.69 -21.36
C TRP A 254 15.51 -9.58 -22.17
N ASN A 255 16.29 -10.43 -21.50
CA ASN A 255 17.20 -11.36 -22.17
C ASN A 255 16.43 -12.37 -23.03
N PHE A 256 15.33 -12.94 -22.52
CA PHE A 256 14.48 -13.84 -23.29
C PHE A 256 13.95 -13.16 -24.57
N LEU A 257 13.46 -11.93 -24.46
CA LEU A 257 12.94 -11.19 -25.61
C LEU A 257 14.03 -10.76 -26.58
N LEU A 258 15.21 -10.37 -26.10
CA LEU A 258 16.38 -10.08 -26.94
C LEU A 258 16.80 -11.33 -27.75
N THR A 259 16.97 -12.47 -27.08
CA THR A 259 17.34 -13.73 -27.75
C THR A 259 16.28 -14.22 -28.73
N SER A 260 15.02 -13.82 -28.53
CA SER A 260 13.90 -14.13 -29.43
C SER A 260 13.67 -13.07 -30.51
N ASN A 261 14.53 -12.05 -30.63
CA ASN A 261 14.39 -10.91 -31.55
C ASN A 261 13.05 -10.15 -31.39
N GLN A 262 12.56 -10.02 -30.15
CA GLN A 262 11.30 -9.34 -29.80
C GLN A 262 11.49 -7.95 -29.17
N ILE A 263 12.73 -7.47 -29.10
CA ILE A 263 13.09 -6.11 -28.66
C ILE A 263 13.74 -5.35 -29.80
N TRP A 264 13.19 -4.19 -30.13
CA TRP A 264 13.65 -3.28 -31.16
C TRP A 264 14.70 -2.31 -30.59
N ILE A 265 15.92 -2.79 -30.34
CA ILE A 265 17.07 -1.98 -29.89
C ILE A 265 18.31 -2.36 -30.72
N ARG A 266 19.12 -1.36 -31.09
CA ARG A 266 20.31 -1.52 -31.95
C ARG A 266 21.56 -0.98 -31.26
N GLU A 267 22.73 -1.35 -31.76
CA GLU A 267 23.98 -0.73 -31.33
C GLU A 267 24.06 0.75 -31.74
N PRO A 268 24.71 1.62 -30.92
CA PRO A 268 25.43 1.32 -29.66
C PRO A 268 24.53 1.28 -28.41
N ILE A 269 23.22 1.50 -28.57
CA ILE A 269 22.27 1.63 -27.45
C ILE A 269 22.14 0.32 -26.67
N LEU A 270 22.15 -0.81 -27.38
CA LEU A 270 22.05 -2.14 -26.74
C LEU A 270 23.18 -2.37 -25.74
N SER A 271 24.43 -2.11 -26.12
CA SER A 271 25.60 -2.26 -25.25
C SER A 271 25.56 -1.30 -24.06
N GLU A 272 25.16 -0.03 -24.27
CA GLU A 272 25.01 0.93 -23.19
C GLU A 272 23.95 0.50 -22.18
N TRP A 273 22.76 0.14 -22.65
CA TRP A 273 21.66 -0.33 -21.80
C TRP A 273 22.03 -1.60 -21.04
N GLY A 274 22.66 -2.57 -21.69
CA GLY A 274 23.12 -3.81 -21.06
C GLY A 274 24.08 -3.55 -19.90
N LYS A 275 25.11 -2.72 -20.12
CA LYS A 275 26.06 -2.34 -19.07
C LYS A 275 25.40 -1.66 -17.87
N GLN A 276 24.44 -0.76 -18.12
CA GLN A 276 23.71 -0.08 -17.04
C GLN A 276 22.74 -1.02 -16.32
N ALA A 277 22.19 -2.01 -17.02
CA ALA A 277 21.34 -3.02 -16.42
C ALA A 277 22.12 -3.93 -15.47
N ASP A 278 23.31 -4.36 -15.87
CA ASP A 278 24.18 -5.18 -15.03
C ASP A 278 24.66 -4.42 -13.79
N ALA A 279 25.08 -3.16 -13.95
CA ALA A 279 25.46 -2.30 -12.82
C ALA A 279 24.32 -2.11 -11.80
N LEU A 280 23.07 -1.98 -12.26
CA LEU A 280 21.91 -1.90 -11.37
C LEU A 280 21.68 -3.24 -10.66
N SER A 281 21.84 -4.37 -11.36
CA SER A 281 21.73 -5.71 -10.77
C SER A 281 22.75 -5.90 -9.64
N GLU A 282 24.02 -5.60 -9.92
CA GLU A 282 25.11 -5.69 -8.95
C GLU A 282 24.82 -4.84 -7.71
N SER A 283 24.42 -3.58 -7.90
CA SER A 283 24.13 -2.67 -6.79
C SER A 283 22.93 -3.12 -5.94
N LEU A 284 21.87 -3.66 -6.56
CA LEU A 284 20.72 -4.22 -5.83
C LEU A 284 21.08 -5.49 -5.08
N ASN A 285 21.88 -6.39 -5.67
CA ASN A 285 22.35 -7.62 -5.03
C ASN A 285 23.28 -7.31 -3.86
N GLN A 286 24.18 -6.33 -4.01
CA GLN A 286 25.04 -5.87 -2.92
C GLN A 286 24.21 -5.30 -1.75
N LEU A 287 23.19 -4.48 -2.03
CA LEU A 287 22.29 -3.98 -1.00
C LEU A 287 21.47 -5.10 -0.34
N ALA A 288 21.06 -6.12 -1.10
CA ALA A 288 20.32 -7.25 -0.57
C ALA A 288 21.18 -8.12 0.38
N ALA A 289 22.44 -8.35 0.03
CA ALA A 289 23.39 -9.11 0.84
C ALA A 289 23.85 -8.34 2.08
N GLU A 290 24.13 -7.03 1.93
CA GLU A 290 24.66 -6.18 2.99
C GLU A 290 23.85 -4.87 3.11
N PRO A 291 22.70 -4.90 3.82
CA PRO A 291 21.89 -3.70 4.03
C PRO A 291 22.63 -2.61 4.82
N SER A 292 22.92 -1.48 4.17
CA SER A 292 23.54 -0.32 4.82
C SER A 292 23.06 1.00 4.20
N PRO A 293 23.15 2.14 4.91
CA PRO A 293 22.84 3.45 4.33
C PRO A 293 23.66 3.76 3.08
N GLN A 294 24.93 3.33 3.03
CA GLN A 294 25.81 3.51 1.89
C GLN A 294 25.36 2.68 0.68
N ASN A 295 25.13 1.38 0.87
CA ASN A 295 24.67 0.50 -0.22
C ASN A 295 23.29 0.93 -0.72
N LEU A 296 22.42 1.44 0.17
CA LEU A 296 21.12 1.97 -0.22
C LEU A 296 21.25 3.24 -1.07
N ALA A 297 22.14 4.16 -0.69
CA ALA A 297 22.39 5.38 -1.45
C ALA A 297 22.96 5.05 -2.84
N ALA A 298 23.88 4.08 -2.93
CA ALA A 298 24.41 3.59 -4.19
C ALA A 298 23.31 3.01 -5.08
N ALA A 299 22.52 2.06 -4.58
CA ALA A 299 21.44 1.42 -5.33
C ALA A 299 20.36 2.41 -5.80
N LYS A 300 19.98 3.37 -4.94
CA LYS A 300 19.07 4.46 -5.32
C LYS A 300 19.64 5.32 -6.45
N THR A 301 20.92 5.67 -6.37
CA THR A 301 21.60 6.50 -7.39
C THR A 301 21.63 5.79 -8.73
N VAL A 302 22.05 4.52 -8.75
CA VAL A 302 22.11 3.71 -9.98
C VAL A 302 20.71 3.52 -10.55
N LEU A 303 19.70 3.20 -9.73
CA LEU A 303 18.32 3.05 -10.19
C LEU A 303 17.74 4.34 -10.77
N LEU A 304 17.98 5.49 -10.12
CA LEU A 304 17.50 6.78 -10.62
C LEU A 304 18.14 7.14 -11.96
N SER A 305 19.45 6.94 -12.09
CA SER A 305 20.18 7.11 -13.36
C SER A 305 19.60 6.20 -14.45
N PHE A 306 19.48 4.90 -14.16
CA PHE A 306 18.91 3.91 -15.08
C PHE A 306 17.52 4.31 -15.56
N ARG A 307 16.60 4.64 -14.63
CA ARG A 307 15.22 5.04 -14.96
C ARG A 307 15.15 6.33 -15.77
N SER A 308 16.07 7.27 -15.56
CA SER A 308 16.12 8.52 -16.35
C SER A 308 16.51 8.30 -17.81
N GLN A 309 17.33 7.27 -18.08
CA GLN A 309 17.80 6.94 -19.42
C GLN A 309 16.90 5.92 -20.14
N PHE A 310 16.18 5.10 -19.37
CA PHE A 310 15.31 4.03 -19.87
C PHE A 310 14.36 4.44 -21.01
N PRO A 311 13.66 5.60 -20.97
CA PRO A 311 12.80 6.02 -22.08
C PRO A 311 13.56 6.28 -23.39
N LYS A 312 14.83 6.69 -23.32
CA LYS A 312 15.67 6.92 -24.51
C LYS A 312 16.07 5.60 -25.14
N TRP A 313 16.53 4.63 -24.34
CA TRP A 313 16.90 3.31 -24.83
C TRP A 313 15.71 2.56 -25.44
N MET A 314 14.54 2.71 -24.83
CA MET A 314 13.31 2.03 -25.25
C MET A 314 12.52 2.78 -26.33
N GLN A 315 13.05 3.86 -26.91
CA GLN A 315 12.27 4.72 -27.82
C GLN A 315 11.67 3.96 -29.00
N GLU A 316 12.45 3.12 -29.68
CA GLU A 316 11.95 2.33 -30.81
C GLU A 316 11.01 1.21 -30.36
N GLN A 317 11.34 0.52 -29.26
CA GLN A 317 10.42 -0.47 -28.66
C GLN A 317 9.09 0.16 -28.27
N ALA A 318 9.09 1.38 -27.71
CA ALA A 318 7.89 2.07 -27.27
C ALA A 318 6.98 2.49 -28.43
N ARG A 319 7.53 2.69 -29.64
CA ARG A 319 6.71 2.92 -30.85
C ARG A 319 5.96 1.66 -31.27
N MET A 320 6.59 0.49 -31.10
CA MET A 320 6.03 -0.79 -31.53
C MET A 320 5.14 -1.43 -30.45
N GLN A 321 5.57 -1.34 -29.19
CA GLN A 321 4.99 -2.01 -28.02
C GLN A 321 4.94 -1.05 -26.82
N PRO A 322 4.16 0.05 -26.89
CA PRO A 322 4.12 1.07 -25.84
C PRO A 322 3.68 0.52 -24.48
N TYR A 323 2.74 -0.44 -24.49
CA TYR A 323 2.26 -1.08 -23.28
C TYR A 323 3.37 -1.84 -22.54
N GLN A 324 4.16 -2.63 -23.26
CA GLN A 324 5.23 -3.44 -22.69
C GLN A 324 6.31 -2.56 -22.03
N VAL A 325 6.72 -1.48 -22.71
CA VAL A 325 7.69 -0.52 -22.16
C VAL A 325 7.14 0.16 -20.90
N GLN A 326 5.85 0.52 -20.89
CA GLN A 326 5.21 1.10 -19.71
C GLN A 326 5.16 0.12 -18.53
N VAL A 327 4.93 -1.17 -18.78
CA VAL A 327 4.97 -2.22 -17.75
C VAL A 327 6.38 -2.35 -17.17
N TRP A 328 7.42 -2.32 -18.01
CA TRP A 328 8.81 -2.36 -17.53
C TRP A 328 9.15 -1.14 -16.66
N ASP A 329 8.76 0.08 -17.07
CA ASP A 329 8.95 1.27 -16.23
C ASP A 329 8.18 1.17 -14.90
N ASN A 330 6.94 0.65 -14.91
CA ASN A 330 6.17 0.41 -13.69
C ASN A 330 6.86 -0.59 -12.74
N ARG A 331 7.51 -1.62 -13.29
CA ARG A 331 8.29 -2.58 -12.50
C ARG A 331 9.56 -1.95 -11.93
N LEU A 332 10.23 -1.07 -12.67
CA LEU A 332 11.34 -0.25 -12.15
C LEU A 332 10.88 0.70 -11.03
N ALA A 333 9.72 1.33 -11.18
CA ALA A 333 9.11 2.16 -10.13
C ALA A 333 8.74 1.34 -8.87
N THR A 334 8.39 0.07 -9.05
CA THR A 334 8.14 -0.85 -7.92
C THR A 334 9.41 -1.15 -7.14
N ILE A 335 10.55 -1.33 -7.81
CA ILE A 335 11.85 -1.49 -7.15
C ILE A 335 12.16 -0.25 -6.32
N GLU A 336 11.97 0.96 -6.88
CA GLU A 336 12.19 2.21 -6.14
C GLU A 336 11.32 2.29 -4.86
N ARG A 337 10.06 1.84 -4.95
CA ARG A 337 9.15 1.78 -3.79
C ARG A 337 9.66 0.83 -2.71
N LEU A 338 10.18 -0.34 -3.10
CA LEU A 338 10.77 -1.28 -2.15
C LEU A 338 12.01 -0.70 -1.46
N LEU A 339 12.87 0.02 -2.19
CA LEU A 339 14.03 0.68 -1.59
C LEU A 339 13.61 1.76 -0.57
N ARG A 340 12.61 2.58 -0.88
CA ARG A 340 12.07 3.60 0.04
C ARG A 340 11.37 3.00 1.24
N TYR A 341 10.66 1.89 1.06
CA TYR A 341 10.04 1.15 2.16
C TYR A 341 11.12 0.54 3.07
N GLY A 342 12.13 -0.13 2.50
CA GLY A 342 13.24 -0.74 3.24
C GLY A 342 14.12 0.27 3.98
N GLU A 343 14.30 1.47 3.44
CA GLU A 343 14.94 2.56 4.18
C GLU A 343 14.23 2.84 5.51
N ARG A 344 12.89 2.83 5.52
CA ARG A 344 12.10 3.02 6.75
C ARG A 344 12.16 1.79 7.65
N THR A 345 11.95 0.59 7.09
CA THR A 345 11.66 -0.61 7.88
C THR A 345 12.86 -1.47 8.22
N ALA A 346 13.89 -1.49 7.39
CA ALA A 346 15.10 -2.27 7.62
C ALA A 346 16.23 -1.43 8.23
N LEU A 347 16.40 -0.17 7.78
CA LEU A 347 17.53 0.67 8.22
C LEU A 347 17.17 1.69 9.31
N ASN A 348 15.96 2.25 9.30
CA ASN A 348 15.57 3.35 10.20
C ASN A 348 14.47 2.99 11.21
N ARG A 349 14.16 1.70 11.40
CA ARG A 349 13.03 1.25 12.24
C ARG A 349 13.10 1.79 13.68
N GLY A 350 14.30 1.86 14.26
CA GLY A 350 14.54 2.40 15.60
C GLY A 350 14.59 3.93 15.71
N ARG A 351 15.01 4.64 14.64
CA ARG A 351 15.20 6.11 14.68
C ARG A 351 13.90 6.90 14.61
N LEU A 352 12.86 6.36 13.96
CA LEU A 352 11.56 7.05 13.82
C LEU A 352 10.70 6.99 15.08
N ASN A 353 10.94 6.03 15.97
CA ASN A 353 10.22 5.91 17.24
C ASN A 353 10.51 7.08 18.21
N LEU A 354 11.66 7.75 18.05
CA LEU A 354 12.04 8.92 18.86
C LEU A 354 11.48 10.23 18.28
N ALA A 355 11.38 10.34 16.96
CA ALA A 355 10.89 11.56 16.29
C ALA A 355 9.36 11.71 16.31
N GLN A 356 8.60 10.64 16.53
CA GLN A 356 7.14 10.69 16.69
C GLN A 356 6.69 10.96 18.15
N GLN A 357 7.64 11.12 19.07
CA GLN A 357 7.41 11.44 20.48
C GLN A 357 7.62 12.94 20.80
N GLN A 358 8.11 13.71 19.83
CA GLN A 358 8.17 15.18 19.84
C GLN A 358 7.07 15.72 18.92
#